data_AF-A0A090RWN1-F1
#
_entry.id   AF-A0A090RWN1-F1
#
_cell.length_a   1.000
_cell.length_b   1.000
_cell.length_c   1.000
_cell.angle_alpha   90.00
_cell.angle_beta   90.00
_cell.angle_gamma   90.00
#
_symmetry.space_group_name_H-M   'P 1'
#
loop_
_entity.id
_entity.type
_entity.pdbx_description
1 polymer ?
#
loop_
_entity_poly.entity_id
_entity_poly.type
_entity_poly.pdbx_seq_one_letter_code
_entity_poly.pdbx_strand_id
1 'polypeptide(L)'
;MGLALTIFTNIGDNGVELASYQAPSSSHVLDVWDKIPRAKEVTLHYLVLLEGNDHIDSKFIDAKYVGQLLEIWGNFDSFYQEFQEG
;
A
#
# COMPACT_ATOMS: atom_id res chain seq x y z
N MET A 1 -16.54 -12.13 -1.34
CA MET A 1 -15.23 -11.62 -1.80
C MET A 1 -14.87 -10.44 -0.91
N GLY A 2 -13.62 -10.35 -0.46
CA GLY A 2 -13.17 -9.32 0.48
C GLY A 2 -12.27 -8.32 -0.22
N LEU A 3 -12.38 -7.04 0.17
CA LEU A 3 -11.44 -6.02 -0.28
C LEU A 3 -10.10 -6.15 0.45
N ALA A 4 -9.03 -5.69 -0.20
CA ALA A 4 -7.70 -5.57 0.38
C ALA A 4 -7.06 -4.24 -0.03
N LEU A 5 -6.14 -3.75 0.80
CA LEU A 5 -5.32 -2.57 0.50
C LEU A 5 -3.87 -2.97 0.42
N THR A 6 -3.23 -2.71 -0.70
CA THR A 6 -1.83 -3.04 -0.90
C THR A 6 -1.03 -1.79 -1.27
N ILE A 7 0.09 -1.60 -0.59
CA ILE A 7 1.04 -0.53 -0.91
C ILE A 7 2.03 -1.10 -1.90
N PHE A 8 2.23 -0.38 -2.99
CA PHE A 8 3.26 -0.66 -3.96
C PHE A 8 4.25 0.50 -4.02
N THR A 9 5.50 0.17 -4.30
CA THR A 9 6.52 1.13 -4.71
C THR A 9 6.84 0.95 -6.19
N ASN A 10 6.99 2.06 -6.89
CA ASN A 10 7.37 2.08 -8.28
C ASN A 10 8.90 2.03 -8.39
N ILE A 11 9.45 0.88 -8.79
CA ILE A 11 10.88 0.70 -9.04
C ILE A 11 11.04 0.34 -10.53
N GLY A 12 11.32 1.35 -11.35
CA GLY A 12 11.47 1.20 -12.79
C GLY A 12 10.13 0.98 -13.50
N ASP A 13 10.02 -0.12 -14.26
CA ASP A 13 8.78 -0.51 -14.96
C ASP A 13 7.87 -1.43 -14.14
N ASN A 14 8.31 -1.86 -12.94
CA ASN A 14 7.59 -2.82 -12.10
C ASN A 14 7.20 -2.20 -10.75
N GLY A 15 5.97 -2.50 -10.32
CA GLY A 15 5.51 -2.23 -8.96
C GLY A 15 5.94 -3.36 -8.02
N VAL A 16 6.64 -3.02 -6.94
CA VAL A 16 6.96 -3.97 -5.87
C VAL A 16 5.96 -3.79 -4.73
N GLU A 17 5.31 -4.88 -4.32
CA GLU A 17 4.43 -4.89 -3.15
C GLU A 17 5.26 -4.70 -1.88
N LEU A 18 4.87 -3.72 -1.06
CA LEU A 18 5.54 -3.45 0.22
C LEU A 18 4.81 -4.05 1.41
N ALA A 19 3.49 -3.91 1.43
CA ALA A 19 2.63 -4.42 2.49
C ALA A 19 1.20 -4.54 1.99
N SER A 20 0.48 -5.52 2.50
CA SER A 20 -0.94 -5.71 2.22
C SER A 20 -1.73 -5.79 3.53
N TYR A 21 -2.88 -5.13 3.52
CA TYR A 21 -3.85 -5.10 4.60
C TYR A 21 -5.13 -5.77 4.13
N GLN A 22 -5.46 -6.87 4.79
CA GLN A 22 -6.74 -7.57 4.64
C GLN A 22 -7.55 -7.40 5.92
N ALA A 23 -8.64 -6.63 5.83
CA ALA A 23 -9.56 -6.47 6.95
C ALA A 23 -10.58 -7.62 6.98
N PRO A 24 -11.18 -7.91 8.16
CA PRO A 24 -12.26 -8.89 8.27
C PRO A 24 -13.54 -8.50 7.52
N SER A 25 -13.67 -7.25 7.05
CA SER A 25 -14.79 -6.80 6.22
C SER A 25 -14.38 -5.70 5.25
N SER A 26 -15.04 -5.64 4.10
CA SER A 26 -14.82 -4.63 3.06
C SER A 26 -15.05 -3.20 3.55
N SER A 27 -16.00 -2.98 4.48
CA SER A 27 -16.28 -1.65 5.03
C SER A 27 -15.07 -1.06 5.76
N HIS A 28 -14.39 -1.87 6.57
CA HIS A 28 -13.17 -1.44 7.26
C HIS A 28 -12.04 -1.08 6.29
N VAL A 29 -11.94 -1.78 5.16
CA VAL A 29 -10.95 -1.48 4.10
C VAL A 29 -11.24 -0.11 3.49
N LEU A 30 -12.50 0.15 3.14
CA LEU A 30 -12.93 1.44 2.59
C LEU A 30 -12.73 2.60 3.58
N ASP A 31 -13.01 2.37 4.88
CA ASP A 31 -12.74 3.36 5.93
C ASP A 31 -11.27 3.77 5.99
N VAL A 32 -10.34 2.81 5.86
CA VAL A 32 -8.91 3.12 5.87
C VAL A 32 -8.50 3.77 4.55
N TRP A 33 -9.04 3.30 3.42
CA TRP A 33 -8.85 3.93 2.12
C TRP A 33 -9.22 5.41 2.17
N ASP A 34 -10.43 5.79 2.61
CA ASP A 34 -10.88 7.18 2.64
C ASP A 34 -10.06 8.08 3.57
N LYS A 35 -9.49 7.53 4.64
CA LYS A 35 -8.62 8.27 5.58
C LYS A 35 -7.25 8.61 5.01
N ILE A 36 -6.77 7.84 4.03
CA ILE A 36 -5.45 8.07 3.42
C ILE A 36 -5.63 9.02 2.25
N PRO A 37 -5.19 10.29 2.34
CA PRO A 37 -5.36 11.23 1.25
C PRO A 37 -4.48 10.86 0.06
N ARG A 38 -4.93 11.25 -1.14
CA ARG A 38 -4.10 11.23 -2.34
C ARG A 38 -2.95 12.23 -2.16
N ALA A 39 -1.74 11.85 -2.57
CA ALA A 39 -0.63 12.78 -2.68
C ALA A 39 -0.98 13.89 -3.68
N LYS A 40 -0.49 15.10 -3.42
CA LYS A 40 -0.68 16.24 -4.33
C LYS A 40 0.16 16.15 -5.60
N GLU A 41 1.23 15.37 -5.54
CA GLU A 41 2.19 15.17 -6.61
C GLU A 41 2.37 13.67 -6.85
N VAL A 42 2.93 13.30 -8.01
CA VAL A 42 3.27 11.90 -8.29
C VAL A 42 4.41 11.48 -7.37
N THR A 43 4.19 10.45 -6.56
CA THR A 43 5.18 9.89 -5.64
C THR A 43 5.63 8.51 -6.10
N LEU A 44 6.72 8.02 -5.51
CA LEU A 44 7.20 6.66 -5.75
C LEU A 44 6.23 5.58 -5.23
N HIS A 45 5.34 5.92 -4.29
CA HIS A 45 4.50 4.95 -3.61
C HIS A 45 3.04 5.18 -3.91
N TYR A 46 2.32 4.09 -4.14
CA TYR A 46 0.90 4.14 -4.41
C TYR A 46 0.16 3.06 -3.62
N LEU A 47 -1.02 3.43 -3.15
CA LEU A 47 -1.94 2.54 -2.49
C LEU A 47 -2.93 2.01 -3.51
N VAL A 48 -3.17 0.72 -3.50
CA VAL A 48 -4.07 0.01 -4.41
C VAL A 48 -5.17 -0.65 -3.62
N LEU A 49 -6.42 -0.44 -4.04
CA LEU A 49 -7.59 -1.16 -3.57
C LEU A 49 -7.83 -2.36 -4.49
N LEU A 50 -7.81 -3.55 -3.90
CA LEU A 50 -7.99 -4.82 -4.58
C LEU A 50 -9.29 -5.50 -4.15
N GLU A 51 -9.96 -6.19 -5.08
CA GLU A 51 -11.01 -7.16 -4.78
C GLU A 51 -10.57 -8.53 -5.30
N GLY A 52 -10.05 -9.39 -4.41
CA GLY A 52 -9.35 -10.60 -4.85
C GLY A 52 -8.10 -10.26 -5.64
N ASN A 53 -8.07 -10.57 -6.95
CA ASN A 53 -6.96 -10.26 -7.85
C ASN A 53 -7.24 -9.03 -8.74
N ASP A 54 -8.43 -8.44 -8.64
CA ASP A 54 -8.84 -7.32 -9.48
C ASP A 54 -8.42 -5.99 -8.86
N HIS A 55 -7.79 -5.14 -9.67
CA HIS A 55 -7.42 -3.78 -9.29
C HIS A 55 -8.64 -2.86 -9.47
N ILE A 56 -9.18 -2.38 -8.34
CA ILE A 56 -10.37 -1.53 -8.31
C ILE A 56 -10.02 -0.06 -8.46
N ASP A 57 -9.11 0.46 -7.63
CA ASP A 57 -8.65 1.85 -7.68
C ASP A 57 -7.23 1.97 -7.11
N SER A 58 -6.52 3.03 -7.48
CA SER A 58 -5.21 3.37 -6.91
C SER A 58 -5.04 4.86 -6.71
N LYS A 59 -4.16 5.21 -5.78
CA LYS A 59 -3.73 6.58 -5.56
C LYS A 59 -2.28 6.65 -5.11
N PHE A 60 -1.56 7.64 -5.62
CA PHE A 60 -0.26 8.02 -5.05
C PHE A 60 -0.46 8.50 -3.61
N ILE A 61 0.47 8.14 -2.73
CA ILE A 61 0.46 8.52 -1.31
C ILE A 61 1.81 9.10 -0.91
N ASP A 62 1.81 10.05 0.02
CA ASP A 62 3.04 10.64 0.54
C ASP A 62 3.83 9.63 1.38
N ALA A 63 5.16 9.73 1.36
CA ALA A 63 6.07 8.86 2.12
C ALA A 63 5.75 8.82 3.63
N LYS A 64 5.20 9.90 4.19
CA LYS A 64 4.75 9.94 5.60
C LYS A 64 3.66 8.90 5.90
N TYR A 65 2.73 8.69 4.95
CA TYR A 65 1.68 7.68 5.09
C TYR A 65 2.23 6.30 4.82
N VAL A 66 3.13 6.17 3.84
CA VAL A 66 3.82 4.89 3.56
C VAL A 66 4.48 4.37 4.84
N GLY A 67 5.31 5.18 5.50
CA GLY A 67 5.98 4.77 6.74
C GLY A 67 4.99 4.28 7.81
N GLN A 68 3.95 5.06 8.10
CA GLN A 68 2.92 4.69 9.06
C GLN A 68 2.19 3.39 8.68
N LEU A 69 1.87 3.21 7.41
CA LEU A 69 1.15 2.03 6.96
C LEU A 69 2.06 0.80 6.93
N LEU A 70 3.34 0.94 6.60
CA LEU A 70 4.33 -0.14 6.75
C LEU A 70 4.51 -0.52 8.22
N GLU A 71 4.42 0.43 9.14
CA GLU A 71 4.48 0.11 10.58
C GLU A 71 3.27 -0.69 11.07
N ILE A 72 2.10 -0.48 10.47
CA ILE A 72 0.84 -1.10 10.90
C ILE A 72 0.56 -2.40 10.12
N TRP A 73 0.95 -2.47 8.84
CA TRP A 73 0.60 -3.54 7.90
C TRP A 73 1.81 -4.36 7.43
N GLY A 74 3.01 -3.78 7.50
CA GLY A 74 4.22 -4.47 7.09
C GLY A 74 4.57 -5.59 8.06
N ASN A 75 4.98 -6.74 7.52
CA ASN A 75 5.87 -7.63 8.25
C ASN A 75 7.25 -6.97 8.21
N PHE A 76 7.61 -6.26 9.27
CA PHE A 76 8.84 -5.45 9.41
C PHE A 76 10.17 -6.22 9.17
N ASP A 77 10.13 -7.53 8.94
CA ASP A 77 11.30 -8.40 8.77
C ASP A 77 11.91 -8.39 7.35
N SER A 78 11.15 -8.18 6.28
CA SER A 78 11.67 -8.40 4.91
C SER A 78 12.05 -7.13 4.14
N PHE A 79 11.39 -5.98 4.39
CA PHE A 79 11.59 -4.78 3.57
C PHE A 79 12.93 -4.05 3.81
N TYR A 80 13.47 -4.11 5.05
CA TYR A 80 14.75 -3.47 5.39
C TYR A 80 15.98 -4.34 5.08
N GLN A 81 15.82 -5.66 4.91
CA GLN A 81 16.95 -6.52 4.52
C GLN A 81 17.38 -6.25 3.08
N GLU A 82 16.44 -6.09 2.15
CA GLU A 82 16.79 -5.80 0.74
C GLU A 82 17.33 -4.37 0.52
N PHE A 83 17.05 -3.41 1.42
CA PHE A 83 17.54 -2.03 1.30
C PHE A 83 18.95 -1.82 1.91
N GLN A 84 19.43 -2.73 2.77
CA GLN A 84 20.79 -2.65 3.35
C GLN A 84 21.87 -3.37 2.53
N GLU A 85 21.51 -4.15 1.52
CA GLU A 85 22.46 -4.84 0.63
C GLU A 85 22.69 -4.11 -0.72
N GLY A 86 22.29 -2.83 -0.84
CA GLY A 86 22.50 -1.98 -2.02
C GLY A 86 23.62 -0.95 -1.87
#